data_AF-A0A923BJH3-F1
#
_entry.id   AF-A0A923BJH3-F1
#
_cell.length_a   1.000
_cell.length_b   1.000
_cell.length_c   1.000
_cell.angle_alpha   90.00
_cell.angle_beta   90.00
_cell.angle_gamma   90.00
#
_symmetry.space_group_name_H-M   'P 1'
#
loop_
_entity.id
_entity.type
_entity.pdbx_description
1 polymer ?
#
loop_
_entity_poly.entity_id
_entity_poly.type
_entity_poly.pdbx_seq_one_letter_code
_entity_poly.pdbx_strand_id
1 'polypeptide(L)'
;MFVRRDIPWSWTFYYAWPSLLYFAIVSSAVYGLRRTVDTVDLEIPFEPVLIMGTALAIFLGFKNNEAYSRWWEARTIWGLGVNYSRAWARQVLTLLAAEFRSVPSPIRSTRSR
;
A
#
# COMPACT_ATOMS: atom_id res chain seq x y z
N MET A 1 -9.12 5.10 4.27
CA MET A 1 -8.67 3.96 5.11
C MET A 1 -9.11 2.74 4.35
N PHE A 2 -8.21 1.85 3.92
CA PHE A 2 -8.65 0.61 3.29
C PHE A 2 -9.36 -0.21 4.37
N VAL A 3 -10.69 -0.11 4.38
CA VAL A 3 -11.59 -0.71 5.39
C VAL A 3 -11.94 -2.17 5.03
N ARG A 4 -11.53 -2.66 3.86
CA ARG A 4 -11.80 -4.03 3.43
C ARG A 4 -10.65 -4.96 3.82
N ARG A 5 -11.01 -6.00 4.56
CA ARG A 5 -10.11 -6.99 5.20
C ARG A 5 -10.08 -8.32 4.45
N ASP A 6 -10.70 -8.38 3.29
CA ASP A 6 -10.97 -9.56 2.51
C ASP A 6 -10.29 -9.44 1.15
N ILE A 7 -9.03 -9.89 1.07
CA ILE A 7 -8.38 -10.13 -0.22
C ILE A 7 -8.96 -11.46 -0.73
N PRO A 8 -9.83 -11.44 -1.76
CA PRO A 8 -10.42 -12.67 -2.27
C PRO A 8 -9.32 -13.56 -2.86
N TRP A 9 -9.33 -14.84 -2.48
CA TRP A 9 -8.32 -15.82 -2.90
C TRP A 9 -8.16 -15.92 -4.42
N SER A 10 -9.24 -15.64 -5.17
CA SER A 10 -9.23 -15.61 -6.63
C SER A 10 -8.29 -14.56 -7.22
N TRP A 11 -8.06 -13.43 -6.55
CA TRP A 11 -7.15 -12.39 -7.02
C TRP A 11 -5.68 -12.77 -6.84
N THR A 12 -5.34 -13.38 -5.70
CA THR A 12 -3.99 -13.93 -5.48
C THR A 12 -3.68 -15.02 -6.51
N PHE A 13 -4.66 -15.89 -6.79
CA PHE A 13 -4.52 -16.93 -7.80
C PHE A 13 -4.39 -16.34 -9.22
N TYR A 14 -5.16 -15.30 -9.55
CA TYR A 14 -5.10 -14.63 -10.85
C TYR A 14 -3.72 -14.01 -11.13
N TYR A 15 -3.00 -13.55 -10.11
CA TYR A 15 -1.64 -13.05 -10.29
C TYR A 15 -0.60 -14.18 -10.28
N ALA A 16 -0.81 -15.24 -9.49
CA ALA A 16 0.16 -16.32 -9.32
C ALA A 16 0.12 -17.40 -10.44
N TRP A 17 -1.03 -17.59 -11.11
CA TRP A 17 -1.19 -18.70 -12.07
C TRP A 17 -0.19 -18.72 -13.24
N PRO A 18 0.27 -17.58 -13.83
CA PRO A 18 1.23 -17.63 -14.92
C PRO A 18 2.59 -18.13 -14.45
N SER A 19 3.02 -17.69 -13.26
CA SER A 19 4.26 -18.15 -12.63
C SER A 19 4.17 -19.63 -12.25
N LEU A 20 3.05 -20.07 -11.68
CA LEU A 20 2.83 -21.48 -11.32
C LEU A 20 2.85 -22.38 -12.55
N LEU A 21 2.19 -21.99 -13.65
CA LEU A 21 2.24 -22.76 -14.89
C LEU A 21 3.64 -22.80 -15.50
N TYR A 22 4.36 -21.68 -15.51
CA TYR A 22 5.73 -21.66 -15.99
C TYR A 22 6.62 -22.67 -15.22
N PHE A 23 6.59 -22.64 -13.89
CA PHE A 23 7.35 -23.60 -13.08
C PHE A 23 6.86 -25.05 -13.25
N ALA A 24 5.55 -25.27 -13.38
CA ALA A 24 4.99 -26.60 -13.59
C ALA A 24 5.41 -27.19 -14.95
N ILE A 25 5.42 -26.37 -16.02
CA ILE A 25 5.87 -26.78 -17.36
C ILE A 25 7.37 -27.11 -17.32
N VAL A 26 8.19 -26.23 -16.75
CA VAL A 26 9.64 -26.45 -16.65
C VAL A 26 9.95 -27.70 -15.83
N SER A 27 9.30 -27.87 -14.66
CA SER A 27 9.48 -29.06 -13.82
C SER A 27 9.05 -30.34 -14.54
N SER A 28 7.91 -30.32 -15.22
CA SER A 28 7.42 -31.46 -16.00
C SER A 28 8.35 -31.80 -17.17
N ALA A 29 8.89 -30.78 -17.85
CA ALA A 29 9.85 -30.94 -18.93
C ALA A 29 11.18 -31.55 -18.44
N VAL A 30 11.71 -31.06 -17.32
CA VAL A 30 12.94 -31.60 -16.69
C VAL A 30 12.72 -33.05 -16.25
N TYR A 31 11.58 -33.35 -15.61
CA TYR A 31 11.24 -34.71 -15.22
C TYR A 31 11.08 -35.66 -16.41
N GLY A 32 10.43 -35.20 -17.49
CA GLY A 32 10.26 -35.96 -18.72
C GLY A 32 11.59 -36.22 -19.43
N LEU A 33 12.46 -35.21 -19.52
CA LEU A 33 13.79 -35.35 -20.10
C LEU A 33 14.68 -36.32 -19.32
N ARG A 34 14.57 -36.31 -17.99
CA ARG A 34 15.28 -37.25 -17.12
C ARG A 34 14.90 -38.71 -17.41
N ARG A 35 13.64 -38.99 -17.75
CA ARG A 35 13.18 -40.34 -18.11
C ARG A 35 13.77 -40.86 -19.43
N THR A 36 14.15 -39.96 -20.35
CA THR A 36 14.65 -40.34 -21.69
C THR A 36 16.17 -40.34 -21.79
N VAL A 37 16.86 -39.63 -20.90
CA VAL A 37 18.32 -39.50 -20.86
C VAL A 37 18.83 -40.19 -19.58
N ASP A 38 18.82 -41.51 -19.59
CA ASP A 38 19.14 -42.39 -18.44
C ASP A 38 20.66 -42.47 -18.13
N THR A 39 21.48 -41.71 -18.86
CA THR A 39 22.95 -41.86 -18.89
C THR A 39 23.74 -40.84 -18.08
N VAL A 40 23.07 -39.82 -17.50
CA VAL A 40 23.75 -38.78 -16.72
C VAL A 40 23.02 -38.59 -15.39
N ASP A 41 23.60 -39.10 -14.30
CA ASP A 41 23.18 -38.76 -12.94
C ASP A 41 23.54 -37.30 -12.65
N LEU A 42 22.62 -36.40 -12.98
CA LEU A 42 22.72 -34.98 -12.70
C LEU A 42 22.17 -34.73 -11.28
N GLU A 43 23.00 -34.91 -10.27
CA GLU A 43 22.68 -34.49 -8.90
C GLU A 43 22.88 -32.97 -8.78
N ILE A 44 21.78 -32.21 -8.81
CA ILE A 44 21.82 -30.77 -8.57
C ILE A 44 21.77 -30.54 -7.05
N PRO A 45 22.81 -29.94 -6.44
CA PRO A 45 22.81 -29.63 -5.02
C PRO A 45 21.71 -28.61 -4.69
N PHE A 46 20.98 -28.84 -3.59
CA PHE A 46 19.88 -27.97 -3.14
C PHE A 46 20.39 -26.77 -2.31
N GLU A 47 21.62 -26.85 -1.82
CA GLU A 47 22.26 -25.88 -0.94
C GLU A 47 22.31 -24.45 -1.54
N PRO A 48 22.67 -24.25 -2.82
CA PRO A 48 22.69 -22.92 -3.41
C PRO A 48 21.29 -22.30 -3.52
N VAL A 49 20.25 -23.12 -3.75
CA VAL A 49 18.86 -22.68 -3.83
C VAL A 49 18.38 -22.17 -2.48
N LEU A 50 18.77 -22.87 -1.41
CA LEU A 50 18.40 -22.52 -0.03
C LEU A 50 19.04 -21.19 0.40
N ILE A 51 20.33 -21.01 0.10
CA ILE A 51 21.05 -19.76 0.39
C ILE A 51 20.46 -18.59 -0.43
N MET A 52 20.17 -18.82 -1.70
CA MET A 52 19.56 -17.79 -2.54
C MET A 52 18.16 -17.41 -2.06
N GLY A 53 17.33 -18.40 -1.72
CA GLY A 53 15.96 -18.18 -1.24
C GLY A 53 15.92 -17.40 0.06
N THR A 54 16.79 -17.75 1.01
CA THR A 54 16.90 -17.03 2.30
C THR A 54 17.38 -15.59 2.12
N ALA A 55 18.42 -15.38 1.30
CA ALA A 55 18.88 -14.02 0.98
C ALA A 55 17.77 -13.18 0.35
N LEU A 56 17.08 -13.71 -0.67
CA LEU A 56 15.98 -13.02 -1.35
C LEU A 56 14.81 -12.69 -0.39
N ALA A 57 14.47 -13.59 0.52
CA ALA A 57 13.41 -13.36 1.51
C ALA A 57 13.75 -12.19 2.43
N ILE A 58 15.00 -12.11 2.92
CA ILE A 58 15.47 -11.00 3.76
C ILE A 58 15.46 -9.68 2.97
N PHE A 59 16.00 -9.68 1.75
CA PHE A 59 15.98 -8.50 0.87
C PHE A 59 14.57 -8.00 0.59
N LEU A 60 13.62 -8.91 0.33
CA LEU A 60 12.23 -8.55 0.12
C LEU A 60 11.60 -7.93 1.38
N GLY A 61 11.95 -8.44 2.57
CA GLY A 61 11.54 -7.87 3.85
C GLY A 61 11.99 -6.42 4.01
N PHE A 62 13.27 -6.12 3.75
CA PHE A 62 13.78 -4.75 3.79
C PHE A 62 13.09 -3.84 2.77
N LYS A 63 12.94 -4.29 1.52
CA LYS A 63 12.24 -3.51 0.48
C LYS A 63 10.79 -3.21 0.84
N ASN A 64 10.09 -4.19 1.41
CA ASN A 64 8.70 -4.00 1.83
C ASN A 64 8.59 -3.02 2.99
N ASN A 65 9.51 -3.07 3.95
CA ASN A 65 9.54 -2.14 5.08
C ASN A 65 9.77 -0.69 4.61
N GLU A 66 10.71 -0.47 3.69
CA GLU A 66 10.95 0.86 3.11
C GLU A 66 9.75 1.38 2.31
N ALA A 67 9.18 0.53 1.44
CA ALA A 67 8.01 0.89 0.65
C ALA A 67 6.80 1.23 1.55
N TYR A 68 6.61 0.47 2.63
CA TYR A 68 5.55 0.73 3.61
C TYR A 68 5.77 2.06 4.35
N SER A 69 7.01 2.35 4.78
CA SER A 69 7.36 3.62 5.41
C SER A 69 7.03 4.81 4.50
N ARG A 70 7.45 4.75 3.22
CA ARG A 70 7.16 5.80 2.23
C ARG A 70 5.66 5.96 1.98
N TRP A 71 4.92 4.85 1.89
CA TRP A 71 3.45 4.90 1.74
C TRP A 71 2.79 5.56 2.96
N TRP A 72 3.25 5.23 4.17
CA TRP A 72 2.73 5.80 5.41
C TRP A 72 3.07 7.28 5.58
N GLU A 73 4.27 7.69 5.19
CA GLU A 73 4.70 9.09 5.16
C GLU A 73 3.77 9.91 4.24
N ALA A 74 3.55 9.44 3.00
CA ALA A 74 2.64 10.10 2.06
C ALA A 74 1.21 10.24 2.63
N ARG A 75 0.70 9.19 3.28
CA ARG A 75 -0.60 9.22 3.97
C ARG A 75 -0.64 10.27 5.08
N THR A 76 0.43 10.40 5.85
CA THR A 76 0.53 11.36 6.96
C THR A 76 0.52 12.79 6.43
N ILE A 77 1.30 13.07 5.39
CA ILE A 77 1.35 14.38 4.71
C ILE A 77 -0.04 14.75 4.17
N TRP A 78 -0.74 13.81 3.52
CA TRP A 78 -2.11 14.04 3.06
C TRP A 78 -3.07 14.40 4.21
N GLY A 79 -2.97 13.70 5.34
CA GLY A 79 -3.73 14.00 6.56
C GLY A 79 -3.45 15.39 7.12
N LEU A 80 -2.17 15.79 7.14
CA LEU A 80 -1.76 17.15 7.53
C LEU A 80 -2.35 18.21 6.60
N GLY A 81 -2.30 17.99 5.28
CA GLY A 81 -2.89 18.90 4.29
C GLY A 81 -4.38 19.15 4.54
N VAL A 82 -5.16 18.09 4.74
CA VAL A 82 -6.59 18.20 5.07
C VAL A 82 -6.83 18.97 6.38
N ASN A 83 -5.98 18.74 7.40
CA ASN A 83 -6.09 19.44 8.67
C ASN A 83 -5.77 20.93 8.54
N TYR A 84 -4.74 21.29 7.76
CA TYR A 84 -4.41 22.68 7.48
C TYR A 84 -5.52 23.39 6.70
N SER A 85 -6.10 22.75 5.68
CA SER A 85 -7.25 23.33 4.97
C SER A 85 -8.44 23.60 5.91
N ARG A 86 -8.72 22.67 6.84
CA ARG A 86 -9.77 22.87 7.87
C ARG A 86 -9.45 24.00 8.84
N ALA A 87 -8.20 24.09 9.29
CA ALA A 87 -7.77 25.16 10.18
C ALA A 87 -7.87 26.53 9.50
N TRP A 88 -7.42 26.62 8.25
CA TRP A 88 -7.52 27.83 7.43
C TRP A 88 -8.97 28.27 7.22
N ALA A 89 -9.86 27.34 6.83
CA ALA A 89 -11.28 27.65 6.68
C ALA A 89 -11.91 28.19 7.97
N ARG A 90 -11.57 27.60 9.14
CA ARG A 90 -12.04 28.12 10.44
C ARG A 90 -11.52 29.52 10.74
N GLN A 91 -10.26 29.82 10.43
CA GLN A 91 -9.68 31.14 10.64
C GLN A 91 -10.38 32.19 9.78
N VAL A 92 -10.56 31.92 8.49
CA VAL A 92 -11.26 32.82 7.56
C VAL A 92 -12.69 33.11 8.05
N LEU A 93 -13.44 32.06 8.39
CA LEU A 93 -14.82 32.22 8.89
C LEU A 93 -14.87 33.01 10.22
N THR A 94 -13.90 32.80 11.11
CA THR A 94 -13.85 33.49 12.40
C THR A 94 -13.54 34.98 12.21
N LEU A 95 -12.61 35.31 11.31
CA LEU A 95 -12.25 36.71 11.00
C LEU A 95 -13.42 37.46 10.36
N LEU A 96 -14.08 36.86 9.35
CA LEU A 96 -15.27 37.45 8.73
C LEU A 96 -16.40 37.62 9.75
N ALA A 97 -16.67 36.62 10.60
CA ALA A 97 -17.69 36.72 11.63
C ALA A 97 -17.38 37.79 12.70
N ALA A 98 -16.10 38.07 12.97
CA ALA A 98 -15.70 39.17 13.84
C ALA A 98 -15.96 40.53 13.19
N GLU A 99 -15.65 40.68 11.91
CA GLU A 99 -15.93 41.90 11.14
C GLU A 99 -17.43 42.22 11.11
N PHE A 100 -18.29 41.25 10.78
CA PHE A 100 -19.75 41.42 10.81
C PHE A 100 -20.31 41.81 12.18
N ARG A 101 -19.67 41.37 13.28
CA ARG A 101 -20.07 41.77 14.64
C ARG A 101 -19.62 43.17 15.04
N SER A 102 -18.59 43.71 14.38
CA SER A 102 -18.06 45.04 14.67
C SER A 102 -18.87 46.16 14.03
N VAL A 103 -19.65 45.86 12.99
CA VAL A 103 -20.61 46.79 12.37
C VAL A 103 -21.84 46.90 13.30
N PRO A 104 -22.12 48.08 13.89
CA PRO A 104 -23.31 48.26 14.71
C PRO A 104 -24.55 48.05 13.83
N SER A 105 -25.46 47.16 14.22
CA SER A 105 -26.73 47.03 13.50
C SER A 105 -27.47 48.38 13.55
N PRO A 106 -27.92 48.96 12.42
CA PRO A 106 -28.68 50.20 12.41
C PRO A 106 -30.01 50.11 13.18
N ILE A 107 -30.44 48.88 13.51
CA ILE A 107 -31.73 48.58 14.10
C ILE A 107 -31.52 48.02 15.51
N ARG A 108 -31.06 48.88 16.42
CA ARG A 108 -31.26 48.68 17.86
C ARG A 108 -31.79 49.94 18.54
N SER A 109 -32.64 50.69 17.83
CA SER A 109 -33.57 51.64 18.42
C SER A 109 -34.97 51.06 18.32
N THR A 110 -35.42 50.36 19.37
CA THR A 110 -36.83 50.14 19.79
C THR A 110 -36.94 48.86 20.63
N ARG A 111 -36.36 48.86 21.83
CA ARG A 111 -37.06 48.26 22.96
C ARG A 111 -36.78 49.09 24.19
N SER A 112 -37.55 50.17 24.28
CA SER A 112 -37.88 50.79 25.56
C SER A 112 -39.03 49.99 26.18
N ARG A 113 -39.05 49.97 27.51
CA ARG A 113 -39.97 49.29 28.44
C ARG A 113 -39.55 47.89 28.86
#